data_AF-A0A1Q3CN64-F1
#
_entry.id   AF-A0A1Q3CN64-F1
#
_cell.length_a   1.000
_cell.length_b   1.000
_cell.length_c   1.000
_cell.angle_alpha   90.00
_cell.angle_beta   90.00
_cell.angle_gamma   90.00
#
_symmetry.space_group_name_H-M   'P 1'
#
loop_
_entity.id
_entity.type
_entity.pdbx_description
1 polymer ?
#
loop_
_entity_poly.entity_id
_entity_poly.type
_entity_poly.pdbx_seq_one_letter_code
_entity_poly.pdbx_strand_id
1 'polypeptide(L)'
;MFSRFTTIINSLKNLGKSYPNQELVRKILRCLPKSWTAKVTAIEEAKDLSTLPLEQLLGSLMTHETTMKNHENVEVKKKKATAFKASKEDSESDEDGDVALITSQFKRFLKNQK
;
A
#
# COMPACT_ATOMS: atom_id res chain seq x y z
N MET A 1 4.26 5.90 -11.84
CA MET A 1 5.49 5.65 -12.63
C MET A 1 5.23 4.79 -13.87
N PHE A 2 4.60 3.62 -13.68
CA PHE A 2 4.35 2.62 -14.72
C PHE A 2 3.50 3.11 -15.90
N SER A 3 2.45 3.89 -15.65
CA SER A 3 1.62 4.48 -16.73
C SER A 3 2.43 5.36 -17.69
N ARG A 4 3.34 6.22 -17.19
CA ARG A 4 4.19 7.06 -18.05
C ARG A 4 5.15 6.21 -18.89
N PHE A 5 5.69 5.13 -18.33
CA PHE A 5 6.53 4.20 -19.08
C PHE A 5 5.74 3.59 -20.24
N THR A 6 4.55 3.04 -19.99
CA THR A 6 3.70 2.46 -21.02
C THR A 6 3.31 3.46 -22.10
N THR A 7 2.96 4.70 -21.73
CA THR A 7 2.68 5.76 -22.71
C THR A 7 3.87 6.02 -23.62
N ILE A 8 5.08 6.14 -23.06
CA ILE A 8 6.31 6.38 -23.84
C ILE A 8 6.59 5.22 -24.80
N ILE A 9 6.49 3.97 -24.33
CA ILE A 9 6.71 2.79 -25.18
C ILE A 9 5.69 2.73 -26.32
N ASN A 10 4.41 3.03 -26.03
CA ASN A 10 3.37 3.07 -27.05
C ASN A 10 3.61 4.18 -28.07
N SER A 11 4.00 5.38 -27.62
CA SER A 11 4.38 6.48 -28.53
C SER A 11 5.56 6.10 -29.41
N LEU A 12 6.60 5.48 -28.84
CA LEU A 12 7.78 5.02 -29.60
C LEU A 12 7.42 3.96 -30.63
N LYS A 13 6.53 3.02 -30.28
CA LYS A 13 6.01 2.01 -31.21
C LYS A 13 5.27 2.65 -32.38
N ASN A 14 4.46 3.69 -32.13
CA ASN A 14 3.77 4.44 -33.18
C ASN A 14 4.72 5.22 -34.09
N LEU A 15 5.89 5.61 -33.57
CA LEU A 15 6.98 6.24 -34.34
C LEU A 15 7.86 5.23 -35.09
N GLY A 16 7.49 3.94 -35.09
CA GLY A 16 8.25 2.86 -35.75
C GLY A 16 9.45 2.33 -34.95
N LYS A 17 9.65 2.78 -33.71
CA LYS A 17 10.71 2.28 -32.82
C LYS A 17 10.11 1.32 -31.79
N SER A 18 10.30 0.03 -32.02
CA SER A 18 9.95 -1.02 -31.05
C SER A 18 11.17 -1.51 -30.30
N TYR A 19 10.99 -1.89 -29.04
CA TYR A 19 12.04 -2.48 -28.21
C TYR A 19 11.69 -3.93 -27.89
N PRO A 20 12.68 -4.84 -27.88
CA PRO A 20 12.45 -6.20 -27.41
C PRO A 20 12.11 -6.20 -25.92
N ASN A 21 11.33 -7.20 -25.49
CA ASN A 21 10.86 -7.32 -24.11
C ASN A 21 11.99 -7.23 -23.06
N GLN A 22 13.11 -7.91 -23.33
CA GLN A 22 14.29 -7.89 -22.47
C GLN A 22 14.86 -6.47 -22.26
N GLU A 23 14.86 -5.62 -23.28
CA GLU A 23 15.29 -4.23 -23.14
C GLU A 23 14.31 -3.40 -22.32
N LEU A 24 13.00 -3.62 -22.51
CA LEU A 24 11.97 -2.94 -21.73
C LEU A 24 12.09 -3.27 -20.25
N VAL A 25 12.30 -4.56 -19.93
CA VAL A 25 12.53 -5.05 -18.57
C VAL A 25 13.75 -4.39 -17.94
N ARG A 26 14.90 -4.35 -18.63
CA ARG A 26 16.10 -3.68 -18.11
C ARG A 26 15.90 -2.18 -17.91
N LYS A 27 15.26 -1.50 -18.88
CA LYS A 27 15.00 -0.06 -18.81
C LYS A 27 14.12 0.28 -17.62
N ILE A 28 13.06 -0.50 -17.35
CA ILE A 28 12.17 -0.19 -16.23
C ILE A 28 12.83 -0.44 -14.89
N LEU A 29 13.60 -1.52 -14.74
CA LEU A 29 14.37 -1.81 -13.52
C LEU A 29 15.39 -0.70 -13.23
N ARG A 30 16.08 -0.20 -14.26
CA ARG A 30 17.06 0.90 -14.13
C ARG A 30 16.41 2.25 -13.78
N CYS A 31 15.14 2.45 -14.10
CA CYS A 31 14.42 3.67 -13.76
C CYS A 31 13.92 3.69 -12.30
N LEU A 32 13.94 2.55 -11.58
CA LEU A 32 13.44 2.48 -10.21
C LEU A 32 14.30 3.30 -9.23
N PRO A 33 13.69 3.86 -8.16
CA PRO A 33 14.44 4.57 -7.12
C PRO A 33 15.44 3.66 -6.40
N LYS A 34 16.50 4.25 -5.81
CA LYS A 34 17.52 3.52 -5.03
C LYS A 34 16.96 2.69 -3.86
N SER A 35 15.79 3.05 -3.33
CA SER A 35 15.12 2.26 -2.29
C SER A 35 14.67 0.87 -2.78
N TRP A 36 14.63 0.65 -4.09
CA TRP A 36 14.26 -0.63 -4.70
C TRP A 36 15.45 -1.52 -5.02
N THR A 37 16.70 -1.11 -4.73
CA THR A 37 17.91 -1.86 -5.12
C THR A 37 17.86 -3.33 -4.69
N ALA A 38 17.47 -3.62 -3.44
CA ALA A 38 17.35 -5.00 -2.97
C ALA A 38 16.34 -5.83 -3.79
N LYS A 39 15.23 -5.22 -4.20
CA LYS A 39 14.21 -5.88 -5.02
C LYS A 39 14.69 -6.09 -6.44
N VAL A 40 15.41 -5.13 -7.02
CA VAL A 40 16.01 -5.25 -8.35
C VAL A 40 17.04 -6.38 -8.37
N THR A 41 17.97 -6.40 -7.42
CA THR A 41 18.99 -7.47 -7.30
C THR A 41 18.33 -8.85 -7.17
N ALA A 42 17.32 -9.00 -6.32
CA ALA A 42 16.61 -10.26 -6.18
C ALA A 42 15.90 -10.71 -7.48
N ILE A 43 15.39 -9.77 -8.30
CA ILE A 43 14.78 -10.09 -9.60
C ILE A 43 15.86 -10.53 -10.59
N GLU A 44 17.00 -9.85 -10.62
CA GLU A 44 18.14 -10.16 -11.50
C GLU A 44 18.77 -11.52 -11.17
N GLU A 45 18.82 -11.90 -9.89
CA GLU A 45 19.35 -13.19 -9.44
C GLU A 45 18.36 -14.33 -9.63
N ALA A 46 17.06 -14.11 -9.37
CA ALA A 46 16.07 -15.19 -9.35
C ALA A 46 15.47 -15.51 -10.73
N LYS A 47 15.51 -14.58 -11.69
CA LYS A 47 14.85 -14.74 -12.98
C LYS A 47 15.73 -14.28 -14.13
N ASP A 48 15.65 -14.99 -15.25
CA ASP A 48 16.21 -14.49 -16.50
C ASP A 48 15.34 -13.35 -17.07
N LEU A 49 15.94 -12.16 -17.15
CA LEU A 49 15.31 -10.97 -17.71
C LEU A 49 14.91 -11.11 -19.18
N SER A 50 15.48 -12.09 -19.90
CA SER A 50 15.16 -12.36 -21.31
C SER A 50 13.80 -13.04 -21.48
N THR A 51 13.41 -13.89 -20.53
CA THR A 51 12.18 -14.70 -20.58
C THR A 51 11.04 -14.08 -19.78
N LEU A 52 11.35 -13.15 -18.87
CA LEU A 52 10.37 -12.52 -17.99
C LEU A 52 9.38 -11.63 -18.77
N PRO A 53 8.07 -11.92 -18.78
CA PRO A 53 7.09 -11.04 -19.42
C PRO A 53 7.00 -9.69 -18.72
N LEU A 54 7.01 -8.60 -19.49
CA LEU A 54 6.95 -7.22 -18.95
C LEU A 54 5.73 -7.01 -18.05
N GLU A 55 4.57 -7.56 -18.42
CA GLU A 55 3.33 -7.42 -17.66
C GLU A 55 3.43 -8.06 -16.28
N GLN A 56 4.06 -9.23 -16.18
CA GLN A 56 4.31 -9.90 -14.90
C GLN A 56 5.25 -9.09 -14.02
N LEU A 57 6.32 -8.52 -14.61
CA LEU A 57 7.23 -7.64 -13.90
C LEU A 57 6.50 -6.40 -13.37
N LEU A 58 5.71 -5.75 -14.23
CA LEU A 58 4.95 -4.56 -13.87
C LEU A 58 3.96 -4.85 -12.73
N GLY A 59 3.25 -5.98 -12.81
CA GLY A 59 2.34 -6.44 -11.75
C GLY A 59 3.07 -6.68 -10.43
N SER A 60 4.22 -7.36 -10.46
CA SER A 60 5.03 -7.60 -9.25
C SER A 60 5.51 -6.30 -8.61
N LEU A 61 5.97 -5.34 -9.43
CA LEU A 61 6.41 -4.03 -8.95
C LEU A 61 5.25 -3.22 -8.36
N MET A 62 4.07 -3.19 -8.99
CA MET A 62 2.89 -2.49 -8.45
C MET A 62 2.42 -3.07 -7.11
N THR A 63 2.43 -4.40 -6.97
CA THR A 63 2.09 -5.07 -5.71
C THR A 63 3.09 -4.73 -4.61
N HIS A 64 4.39 -4.69 -4.93
CA HIS A 64 5.43 -4.27 -3.99
C HIS A 64 5.28 -2.81 -3.56
N GLU A 65 4.96 -1.90 -4.49
CA GLU A 65 4.73 -0.49 -4.17
C GLU A 65 3.55 -0.33 -3.20
N THR A 66 2.45 -1.03 -3.47
CA THR A 66 1.24 -0.99 -2.63
C THR A 66 1.49 -1.54 -1.23
N THR A 67 2.21 -2.65 -1.12
CA THR A 67 2.55 -3.27 0.17
C THR A 67 3.50 -2.41 0.99
N MET A 68 4.52 -1.81 0.36
CA MET A 68 5.41 -0.84 1.04
C MET A 68 4.62 0.36 1.60
N LYS A 69 3.74 0.95 0.80
CA LYS A 69 2.93 2.11 1.22
C LYS A 69 1.96 1.78 2.35
N ASN A 70 1.40 0.56 2.35
CA ASN A 70 0.56 0.08 3.45
C ASN A 70 1.37 -0.10 4.75
N HIS A 71 2.60 -0.62 4.66
CA HIS A 71 3.46 -0.79 5.83
C HIS A 71 3.88 0.56 6.43
N GLU A 72 4.17 1.56 5.58
CA GLU A 72 4.43 2.93 6.01
C GLU A 72 3.20 3.56 6.69
N ASN A 73 1.99 3.33 6.17
CA ASN A 73 0.76 3.81 6.81
C ASN A 73 0.48 3.14 8.17
N VAL A 74 0.79 1.84 8.29
CA VAL A 74 0.67 1.10 9.55
C VAL A 74 1.71 1.59 10.56
N GLU A 75 2.94 1.87 10.15
CA GLU A 75 3.95 2.47 11.05
C GLU A 75 3.58 3.88 11.50
N VAL A 76 3.05 4.73 10.62
CA VAL A 76 2.58 6.07 10.99
C VAL A 76 1.39 5.98 11.96
N LYS A 77 0.49 4.99 11.80
CA LYS A 77 -0.60 4.74 12.75
C LYS A 77 -0.10 4.17 14.09
N LYS A 78 0.91 3.30 14.10
CA LYS A 78 1.55 2.81 15.34
C LYS A 78 2.32 3.91 16.08
N LYS A 79 2.92 4.87 15.36
CA LYS A 79 3.56 6.07 15.94
C LYS A 79 2.53 7.08 16.47
N LYS A 80 1.28 7.01 16.00
CA LYS A 80 0.11 7.69 16.56
C LYS A 80 -0.71 6.78 17.49
N ALA A 81 -0.08 5.78 18.13
CA ALA A 81 -0.65 5.17 19.32
C ALA A 81 -0.78 6.27 20.37
N THR A 82 -1.95 6.89 20.41
CA THR A 82 -2.40 7.76 21.49
C THR A 82 -2.17 7.00 22.78
N ALA A 83 -1.21 7.47 23.58
CA ALA A 83 -0.95 6.96 24.91
C ALA A 83 -2.28 6.91 25.67
N PHE A 84 -2.73 5.72 26.02
CA PHE A 84 -3.83 5.54 26.95
C PHE A 84 -3.34 6.06 28.30
N LYS A 85 -3.73 7.29 28.65
CA LYS A 85 -3.49 7.83 29.99
C LYS A 85 -4.42 7.05 30.93
N ALA A 86 -3.88 6.03 31.58
CA ALA A 86 -4.51 5.46 32.76
C ALA A 86 -4.41 6.51 33.88
N SER A 87 -5.45 7.33 34.04
CA SER A 87 -5.68 8.03 35.30
C SER A 87 -6.18 7.00 36.29
N LYS A 88 -5.29 6.62 37.21
CA LYS A 88 -5.66 5.91 38.42
C LYS A 88 -6.40 6.89 39.33
N GLU A 89 -7.71 6.76 39.40
CA GLU A 89 -8.50 7.11 40.58
C GLU A 89 -9.42 5.93 40.87
N ASP A 90 -9.34 5.45 42.11
CA ASP A 90 -10.06 4.30 42.62
C ASP A 90 -11.57 4.50 42.46
N SER A 91 -12.27 3.57 41.82
CA SER A 91 -13.66 3.27 42.18
C SER A 91 -14.12 1.94 41.60
N GLU A 92 -14.95 1.30 42.40
CA GLU A 92 -15.48 -0.05 42.30
C GLU A 92 -16.13 -0.41 40.96
N SER A 93 -16.07 -1.71 40.67
CA SER A 93 -16.75 -2.41 39.59
C SER A 93 -18.21 -1.98 39.43
N ASP A 94 -18.57 -1.35 38.30
CA ASP A 94 -19.96 -1.25 37.85
C ASP A 94 -20.06 -1.36 36.31
N GLU A 95 -20.14 -2.60 35.83
CA GLU A 95 -20.48 -2.95 34.43
C GLU A 95 -21.90 -2.45 34.02
N ASP A 96 -22.70 -1.94 34.97
CA ASP A 96 -24.07 -1.44 34.73
C ASP A 96 -24.12 -0.04 34.07
N GLY A 97 -23.07 0.77 34.26
CA GLY A 97 -23.00 2.13 33.70
C GLY A 97 -22.90 2.17 32.17
N ASP A 98 -22.15 1.22 31.59
CA ASP A 98 -21.97 1.13 30.13
C ASP A 98 -23.26 0.69 29.42
N VAL A 99 -24.03 -0.23 30.03
CA VAL A 99 -25.34 -0.65 29.51
C VAL A 99 -26.35 0.50 29.60
N ALA A 100 -26.32 1.28 30.68
CA ALA A 100 -27.18 2.46 30.84
C ALA A 100 -26.90 3.54 29.79
N LEU A 101 -25.61 3.79 29.47
CA LEU A 101 -25.20 4.73 28.43
C LEU A 101 -25.64 4.30 27.03
N ILE A 102 -25.45 3.02 26.70
CA ILE A 102 -25.91 2.46 25.42
C ILE A 102 -27.43 2.56 25.29
N THR A 103 -28.17 2.23 26.36
CA THR A 103 -29.64 2.31 26.38
C THR A 103 -30.15 3.74 26.23
N SER A 104 -29.46 4.70 26.83
CA SER A 104 -29.79 6.14 26.72
C SER A 104 -29.56 6.67 25.29
N GLN A 105 -28.44 6.29 24.67
CA GLN A 105 -28.14 6.64 23.28
C GLN A 105 -29.18 6.06 22.31
N PHE A 106 -29.59 4.80 22.53
CA PHE A 106 -30.59 4.13 21.69
C PHE A 106 -31.99 4.76 21.82
N LYS A 107 -32.41 5.12 23.05
CA LYS A 107 -33.66 5.87 23.27
C LYS A 107 -33.66 7.22 22.57
N ARG A 108 -32.53 7.93 22.60
CA ARG A 108 -32.37 9.23 21.93
C ARG A 108 -32.47 9.09 20.41
N PHE A 109 -31.86 8.05 19.84
CA PHE A 109 -31.96 7.73 18.42
C PHE A 109 -33.41 7.46 17.99
N LEU A 110 -34.16 6.64 18.73
CA LEU A 110 -35.57 6.35 18.44
C LEU A 110 -36.46 7.59 18.50
N LYS A 111 -36.16 8.53 19.40
CA LYS A 111 -36.90 9.80 19.52
C LYS A 111 -36.63 10.76 18.34
N ASN A 112 -35.50 10.58 17.65
CA ASN A 112 -35.09 11.38 16.49
C ASN A 112 -35.53 10.77 15.14
N GLN A 113 -36.25 9.64 15.15
CA GLN A 113 -36.79 8.95 13.95
C GLN A 113 -38.32 9.17 13.77
N LYS A 114 -38.88 10.22 14.38
CA LYS A 114 -40.28 10.61 14.23
C LYS A 114 -40.39 12.07 13.80
#